data_AF-A0A959FPR5-F1
#
_entry.id   AF-A0A959FPR5-F1
#
_cell.length_a   1.000
_cell.length_b   1.000
_cell.length_c   1.000
_cell.angle_alpha   90.00
_cell.angle_beta   90.00
_cell.angle_gamma   90.00
#
_symmetry.space_group_name_H-M   'P 1'
#
loop_
_entity.id
_entity.type
_entity.pdbx_description
1 polymer ?
#
loop_
_entity_poly.entity_id
_entity_poly.type
_entity_poly.pdbx_seq_one_letter_code
_entity_poly.pdbx_strand_id
1 'polypeptide(L)'
;IRQTSGVHLRDYGCALRVMRTDVAKDLGLYGELHRFIPVLVSLETSRIRQVPVKHHARRFGHSKYGLGRTFKVVSDLLLMLFFKRYLRRPMHLFGNAGLIMFVAGLLINAYLLLLKLLGQDIWGKPLMILGLMLLIAGIQFITIGIVVEMQMRTYYEAQDKRPYKIRRVHQAADEAKIT
;
A
#
# COMPACT_ATOMS: atom_id res chain seq x y z
N ILE A 1 -7.64 5.12 -9.95
CA ILE A 1 -8.32 4.22 -8.97
C ILE A 1 -8.67 2.88 -9.61
N ARG A 2 -9.59 2.81 -10.58
CA ARG A 2 -10.04 1.55 -11.21
C ARG A 2 -8.90 0.66 -11.75
N GLN A 3 -7.95 1.26 -12.49
CA GLN A 3 -6.81 0.51 -13.03
C GLN A 3 -5.78 0.12 -11.95
N THR A 4 -5.59 0.96 -10.93
CA THR A 4 -4.56 0.78 -9.91
C THR A 4 -4.99 -0.15 -8.77
N SER A 5 -6.27 -0.14 -8.40
CA SER A 5 -6.81 -0.99 -7.33
C SER A 5 -7.25 -2.37 -7.80
N GLY A 6 -7.36 -2.61 -9.12
CA GLY A 6 -7.78 -3.88 -9.71
C GLY A 6 -9.26 -4.24 -9.49
N VAL A 7 -10.00 -3.42 -8.73
CA VAL A 7 -11.44 -3.58 -8.53
C VAL A 7 -12.13 -2.84 -9.66
N HIS A 8 -13.01 -3.47 -10.41
CA HIS A 8 -13.70 -2.82 -11.54
C HIS A 8 -15.10 -2.35 -11.12
N LEU A 9 -15.17 -1.34 -10.26
CA LEU A 9 -16.43 -0.68 -9.89
C LEU A 9 -16.66 0.54 -10.81
N ARG A 10 -17.87 0.73 -11.32
CA ARG A 10 -18.24 1.98 -12.05
C ARG A 10 -18.26 3.19 -11.12
N ASP A 11 -18.82 3.02 -9.91
CA ASP A 11 -18.89 4.06 -8.90
C ASP A 11 -18.22 3.63 -7.59
N TYR A 12 -17.24 4.42 -7.13
CA TYR A 12 -16.59 4.28 -5.82
C TYR A 12 -17.10 5.30 -4.79
N GLY A 13 -17.72 6.38 -5.26
CA GLY A 13 -18.18 7.52 -4.47
C GLY A 13 -19.59 7.37 -3.93
N CYS A 14 -20.36 6.37 -4.38
CA CYS A 14 -21.67 6.10 -3.80
C CYS A 14 -21.57 5.77 -2.31
N ALA A 15 -22.29 6.55 -1.49
CA ALA A 15 -22.36 6.39 -0.05
C ALA A 15 -23.29 5.25 0.39
N LEU A 16 -24.25 4.86 -0.46
CA LEU A 16 -25.16 3.76 -0.17
C LEU A 16 -24.46 2.42 -0.44
N ARG A 17 -24.20 1.68 0.64
CA ARG A 17 -23.50 0.39 0.59
C ARG A 17 -24.20 -0.58 1.52
N VAL A 18 -24.48 -1.79 1.02
CA VAL A 18 -25.03 -2.89 1.82
C VAL A 18 -23.99 -4.00 1.84
N MET A 19 -23.61 -4.41 3.05
CA MET A 19 -22.60 -5.45 3.27
C MET A 19 -23.07 -6.38 4.38
N ARG A 20 -22.61 -7.63 4.34
CA ARG A 20 -22.88 -8.59 5.40
C ARG A 20 -22.09 -8.22 6.66
N THR A 21 -22.65 -8.54 7.82
CA THR A 21 -22.09 -8.14 9.13
C THR A 21 -20.71 -8.73 9.41
N ASP A 22 -20.43 -9.94 8.91
CA ASP A 22 -19.12 -10.58 8.95
C ASP A 22 -18.06 -9.72 8.26
N VAL A 23 -18.34 -9.29 7.02
CA VAL A 23 -17.43 -8.41 6.25
C VAL A 23 -17.29 -7.04 6.91
N ALA A 24 -18.39 -6.50 7.45
CA ALA A 24 -18.40 -5.19 8.12
C ALA A 24 -17.51 -5.15 9.37
N LYS A 25 -17.55 -6.19 10.19
CA LYS A 25 -16.76 -6.29 11.44
C LYS A 25 -15.26 -6.48 11.17
N ASP A 26 -14.94 -7.11 10.04
CA ASP A 26 -13.57 -7.39 9.64
C ASP A 26 -12.88 -6.21 8.94
N LEU A 27 -13.65 -5.21 8.50
CA LEU A 27 -13.10 -4.00 7.89
C LEU A 27 -12.38 -3.15 8.94
N GLY A 28 -11.05 -3.24 8.96
CA GLY A 28 -10.18 -2.34 9.73
C GLY A 28 -10.19 -0.92 9.18
N LEU A 29 -11.26 -0.16 9.43
CA LEU A 29 -11.39 1.22 9.01
C LEU A 29 -10.54 2.12 9.92
N TYR A 30 -9.41 2.59 9.42
CA TYR A 30 -8.56 3.55 10.13
C TYR A 30 -8.55 4.91 9.42
N GLY A 31 -8.87 5.99 10.15
CA GLY A 31 -8.87 7.37 9.65
C GLY A 31 -9.72 7.59 8.39
N GLU A 32 -9.09 8.04 7.31
CA GLU A 32 -9.73 8.40 6.04
C GLU A 32 -10.03 7.20 5.11
N LEU A 33 -9.74 5.96 5.56
CA LEU A 33 -9.95 4.73 4.79
C LEU A 33 -11.43 4.42 4.48
N HIS A 34 -12.38 5.11 5.12
CA HIS A 34 -13.80 5.00 4.81
C HIS A 34 -14.14 5.31 3.32
N ARG A 35 -13.31 6.14 2.67
CA ARG A 35 -13.41 6.41 1.23
C ARG A 35 -13.05 5.20 0.37
N PHE A 36 -12.23 4.29 0.91
CA PHE A 36 -11.71 3.11 0.23
C PHE A 36 -12.37 1.80 0.66
N ILE A 37 -13.51 1.85 1.38
CA ILE A 37 -14.31 0.66 1.71
C ILE A 37 -14.52 -0.27 0.51
N PRO A 38 -14.89 0.19 -0.71
CA PRO A 38 -15.09 -0.72 -1.83
C PRO A 38 -13.81 -1.49 -2.22
N VAL A 39 -12.65 -0.87 -2.02
CA VAL A 39 -11.34 -1.50 -2.25
C VAL A 39 -10.99 -2.44 -1.11
N LEU A 40 -11.19 -2.05 0.14
CA LEU A 40 -10.96 -2.93 1.29
C LEU A 40 -11.86 -4.18 1.25
N VAL A 41 -13.14 -4.00 0.94
CA VAL A 41 -14.09 -5.11 0.74
C VAL A 41 -13.62 -6.05 -0.35
N SER A 42 -13.01 -5.55 -1.43
CA SER A 42 -12.47 -6.41 -2.49
C SER A 42 -11.27 -7.26 -2.05
N LEU A 43 -10.58 -6.86 -0.97
CA LEU A 43 -9.50 -7.67 -0.37
C LEU A 43 -10.06 -8.80 0.49
N GLU A 44 -11.22 -8.58 1.12
CA GLU A 44 -11.88 -9.54 2.03
C GLU A 44 -12.87 -10.46 1.31
N THR A 45 -13.49 -10.03 0.20
CA THR A 45 -14.48 -10.82 -0.54
C THR A 45 -14.39 -10.61 -2.05
N SER A 46 -14.54 -11.71 -2.79
CA SER A 46 -14.60 -11.72 -4.25
C SER A 46 -16.00 -11.42 -4.81
N ARG A 47 -17.04 -11.44 -3.98
CA ARG A 47 -18.44 -11.23 -4.40
C ARG A 47 -18.88 -9.79 -4.15
N ILE A 48 -18.78 -8.95 -5.17
CA ILE A 48 -19.25 -7.56 -5.16
C ILE A 48 -20.19 -7.36 -6.35
N ARG A 49 -21.39 -6.83 -6.12
CA ARG A 49 -22.37 -6.50 -7.17
C ARG A 49 -22.78 -5.04 -7.06
N GLN A 50 -22.82 -4.35 -8.20
CA GLN A 50 -23.38 -3.00 -8.30
C GLN A 50 -24.84 -3.09 -8.72
N VAL A 51 -25.69 -2.31 -8.06
CA VAL A 51 -27.11 -2.18 -8.40
C VAL A 51 -27.35 -0.70 -8.73
N PRO A 52 -27.99 -0.38 -9.87
CA PRO A 52 -28.29 1.00 -10.22
C PRO A 52 -29.27 1.60 -9.21
N VAL A 53 -28.97 2.80 -8.73
CA VAL A 53 -29.82 3.55 -7.81
C VAL A 53 -30.09 4.93 -8.38
N LYS A 54 -31.31 5.44 -8.17
CA LYS A 54 -31.71 6.77 -8.67
C LYS A 54 -31.17 7.84 -7.70
N HIS A 55 -30.23 8.64 -8.17
CA HIS A 55 -29.72 9.78 -7.41
C HIS A 55 -30.61 11.00 -7.66
N HIS A 56 -31.03 11.67 -6.58
CA HIS A 56 -31.76 12.92 -6.64
C HIS A 56 -30.80 14.10 -6.47
N ALA A 57 -31.02 15.17 -7.23
CA ALA A 57 -30.24 16.40 -7.08
C ALA A 57 -30.42 16.97 -5.67
N ARG A 58 -29.32 17.38 -5.04
CA ARG A 58 -29.35 18.05 -3.73
C ARG A 58 -30.12 19.37 -3.88
N ARG A 59 -31.16 19.55 -3.07
CA ARG A 59 -31.99 20.77 -3.07
C ARG A 59 -31.44 21.90 -2.19
N PHE A 60 -30.61 21.59 -1.18
CA PHE A 60 -30.14 22.58 -0.21
C PHE A 60 -28.66 22.36 0.18
N GLY A 61 -27.93 23.46 0.41
CA GLY A 61 -26.54 23.50 0.90
C GLY A 61 -25.47 23.47 -0.20
N HIS A 62 -24.26 23.95 0.13
CA HIS A 62 -23.12 23.97 -0.80
C HIS A 62 -22.29 22.67 -0.76
N SER A 63 -21.59 22.41 -1.88
CA SER A 63 -20.66 21.30 -2.03
C SER A 63 -19.43 21.51 -1.14
N LYS A 64 -19.13 20.57 -0.24
CA LYS A 64 -17.89 20.55 0.57
C LYS A 64 -16.70 19.91 -0.17
N TYR A 65 -16.74 19.86 -1.50
CA TYR A 65 -15.65 19.36 -2.33
C TYR A 65 -14.75 20.54 -2.73
N GLY A 66 -13.59 20.64 -2.10
CA GLY A 66 -12.55 21.62 -2.45
C GLY A 66 -11.30 20.95 -3.03
N LEU A 67 -10.50 21.70 -3.80
CA LEU A 67 -9.26 21.22 -4.45
C LEU A 67 -8.22 20.68 -3.46
N GLY A 68 -8.16 21.21 -2.23
CA GLY A 68 -7.30 20.67 -1.17
C GLY A 68 -7.63 19.25 -0.74
N ARG A 69 -8.83 18.75 -1.08
CA ARG A 69 -9.24 17.36 -0.82
C ARG A 69 -8.61 16.39 -1.81
N THR A 70 -8.25 16.84 -3.01
CA THR A 70 -7.65 16.00 -4.06
C THR A 70 -6.27 15.49 -3.65
N PHE A 71 -5.41 16.33 -3.09
CA PHE A 71 -4.09 15.90 -2.59
C PHE A 71 -4.21 14.87 -1.47
N LYS A 72 -5.15 15.05 -0.55
CA LYS A 72 -5.46 14.04 0.48
C LYS A 72 -5.91 12.72 -0.13
N VAL A 73 -6.84 12.76 -1.11
CA VAL A 73 -7.29 11.55 -1.82
C VAL A 73 -6.13 10.82 -2.50
N VAL A 74 -5.20 11.55 -3.13
CA VAL A 74 -4.03 10.94 -3.80
C VAL A 74 -3.07 10.31 -2.79
N SER A 75 -2.76 11.00 -1.70
CA SER A 75 -1.91 10.47 -0.63
C SER A 75 -2.51 9.20 -0.02
N ASP A 76 -3.81 9.23 0.30
CA ASP A 76 -4.50 8.08 0.87
C ASP A 76 -4.60 6.92 -0.12
N LEU A 77 -4.74 7.20 -1.42
CA LEU A 77 -4.72 6.17 -2.46
C LEU A 77 -3.34 5.53 -2.57
N LEU A 78 -2.27 6.32 -2.53
CA LEU A 78 -0.89 5.81 -2.55
C LEU A 78 -0.62 4.94 -1.33
N LEU A 79 -1.03 5.38 -0.15
CA LEU A 79 -0.96 4.61 1.09
C LEU A 79 -1.76 3.29 0.98
N MET A 80 -2.97 3.33 0.45
CA MET A 80 -3.81 2.14 0.27
C MET A 80 -3.21 1.14 -0.72
N LEU A 81 -2.62 1.63 -1.82
CA LEU A 81 -1.92 0.79 -2.79
C LEU A 81 -0.66 0.17 -2.19
N PHE A 82 0.07 0.96 -1.39
CA PHE A 82 1.22 0.47 -0.63
C PHE A 82 0.80 -0.66 0.32
N PHE A 83 -0.25 -0.46 1.11
CA PHE A 83 -0.79 -1.51 1.98
C PHE A 83 -1.21 -2.75 1.20
N LYS A 84 -1.99 -2.59 0.11
CA LYS A 84 -2.44 -3.74 -0.68
C LYS A 84 -1.27 -4.58 -1.23
N ARG A 85 -0.20 -3.94 -1.69
CA ARG A 85 0.90 -4.61 -2.41
C ARG A 85 2.06 -5.04 -1.50
N TYR A 86 2.36 -4.26 -0.47
CA TYR A 86 3.60 -4.40 0.32
C TYR A 86 3.37 -4.67 1.80
N LEU A 87 2.14 -4.69 2.31
CA LEU A 87 1.87 -4.97 3.74
C LEU A 87 2.42 -6.34 4.19
N ARG A 88 2.47 -7.33 3.27
CA ARG A 88 3.02 -8.66 3.57
C ARG A 88 4.55 -8.74 3.52
N ARG A 89 5.22 -7.87 2.76
CA ARG A 89 6.68 -7.85 2.57
C ARG A 89 7.16 -6.43 2.23
N PRO A 90 7.16 -5.50 3.21
CA PRO A 90 7.57 -4.11 3.00
C PRO A 90 9.03 -3.98 2.56
N MET A 91 9.90 -4.94 2.93
CA MET A 91 11.31 -4.93 2.58
C MET A 91 11.57 -4.92 1.07
N HIS A 92 10.67 -5.49 0.24
CA HIS A 92 10.87 -5.49 -1.21
C HIS A 92 10.80 -4.09 -1.84
N LEU A 93 10.05 -3.15 -1.26
CA LEU A 93 9.98 -1.79 -1.80
C LEU A 93 11.22 -0.99 -1.40
N PHE A 94 11.43 -0.85 -0.09
CA PHE A 94 12.48 0.00 0.46
C PHE A 94 13.87 -0.63 0.30
N GLY A 95 13.98 -1.95 0.40
CA GLY A 95 15.22 -2.69 0.19
C GLY A 95 15.69 -2.64 -1.26
N ASN A 96 14.79 -2.88 -2.24
CA ASN A 96 15.18 -2.80 -3.65
C ASN A 96 15.55 -1.36 -4.05
N ALA A 97 14.77 -0.37 -3.63
CA ALA A 97 15.06 1.03 -3.91
C ALA A 97 16.39 1.46 -3.26
N GLY A 98 16.60 1.09 -1.99
CA GLY A 98 17.83 1.35 -1.25
C GLY A 98 19.05 0.68 -1.87
N LEU A 99 18.93 -0.56 -2.33
CA LEU A 99 20.01 -1.28 -3.00
C LEU A 99 20.41 -0.60 -4.32
N ILE A 100 19.44 -0.18 -5.13
CA ILE A 100 19.71 0.54 -6.39
C ILE A 100 20.45 1.84 -6.10
N MET A 101 19.99 2.64 -5.13
CA MET A 101 20.64 3.88 -4.73
C MET A 101 22.05 3.65 -4.17
N PHE A 102 22.21 2.62 -3.33
CA PHE A 102 23.49 2.26 -2.75
C PHE A 102 24.50 1.86 -3.81
N VAL A 103 24.13 0.95 -4.73
CA VAL A 103 25.00 0.51 -5.83
C VAL A 103 25.35 1.68 -6.76
N ALA A 104 24.38 2.52 -7.12
CA ALA A 104 24.63 3.70 -7.93
C ALA A 104 25.60 4.68 -7.25
N GLY A 105 25.41 4.95 -5.95
CA GLY A 105 26.32 5.76 -5.15
C GLY A 105 27.72 5.15 -5.07
N LEU A 106 27.81 3.84 -4.90
CA LEU A 106 29.08 3.11 -4.81
C LEU A 106 29.86 3.17 -6.14
N LEU A 107 29.18 2.99 -7.27
CA LEU A 107 29.78 3.13 -8.61
C LEU A 107 30.30 4.54 -8.87
N ILE A 108 29.54 5.57 -8.51
CA ILE A 108 29.96 6.97 -8.65
C ILE A 108 31.20 7.25 -7.81
N ASN A 109 31.20 6.82 -6.54
CA ASN A 109 32.35 7.03 -5.66
C ASN A 109 33.57 6.20 -6.10
N ALA A 110 33.38 4.98 -6.60
CA ALA A 110 34.46 4.15 -7.13
C ALA A 110 35.09 4.79 -8.38
N TYR A 111 34.27 5.34 -9.29
CA TYR A 111 34.75 6.09 -10.44
C TYR A 111 35.57 7.32 -10.03
N LEU A 112 35.08 8.10 -9.06
CA LEU A 112 35.83 9.23 -8.53
C LEU A 112 37.11 8.81 -7.83
N LEU A 113 37.10 7.70 -7.08
CA LEU A 113 38.30 7.16 -6.44
C LEU A 113 39.39 6.83 -7.47
N LEU A 114 39.02 6.20 -8.59
CA LEU A 114 39.96 5.92 -9.69
C LEU A 114 40.55 7.22 -10.28
N LEU A 115 39.73 8.24 -10.50
CA LEU A 115 40.21 9.56 -10.92
C LEU A 115 41.19 10.19 -9.92
N LYS A 116 40.99 9.95 -8.61
CA LYS A 116 41.91 10.46 -7.57
C LYS A 116 43.28 9.78 -7.69
N LEU A 117 43.28 8.46 -7.89
CA LEU A 117 44.49 7.66 -8.01
C LEU A 117 45.28 8.02 -9.27
N LEU A 118 44.60 8.45 -10.33
CA LEU A 118 45.20 8.98 -11.57
C LEU A 118 45.73 10.42 -11.41
N GLY A 119 45.69 11.00 -10.20
CA GLY A 119 46.23 12.31 -9.89
C GLY A 119 45.33 13.50 -10.24
N GLN A 120 44.06 13.27 -10.59
CA GLN A 120 43.13 14.38 -10.83
C GLN A 120 42.50 14.92 -9.54
N ASP A 121 42.26 16.23 -9.50
CA ASP A 121 41.52 16.85 -8.40
C ASP A 121 40.01 16.68 -8.55
N ILE A 122 39.42 16.23 -7.45
CA ILE A 122 37.99 15.87 -7.35
C ILE A 122 37.23 16.93 -6.54
N TRP A 123 37.96 17.78 -5.82
CA TRP A 123 37.39 18.76 -4.92
C TRP A 123 36.41 19.69 -5.65
N GLY A 124 35.23 19.89 -5.08
CA GLY A 124 34.19 20.77 -5.63
C GLY A 124 33.34 20.20 -6.76
N LYS A 125 33.57 18.95 -7.21
CA LYS A 125 32.68 18.33 -8.22
C LYS A 125 31.33 17.96 -7.59
N PRO A 126 30.18 18.45 -8.09
CA PRO A 126 28.85 18.10 -7.56
C PRO A 126 28.58 16.59 -7.53
N LEU A 127 29.23 15.85 -8.43
CA LEU A 127 29.15 14.40 -8.52
C LEU A 127 29.64 13.68 -7.26
N MET A 128 30.61 14.25 -6.53
CA MET A 128 31.10 13.69 -5.26
C MET A 128 30.04 13.77 -4.18
N ILE A 129 29.39 14.94 -4.04
CA ILE A 129 28.30 15.15 -3.07
C ILE A 129 27.12 14.25 -3.41
N LEU A 130 26.77 14.15 -4.69
CA LEU A 130 25.70 13.27 -5.15
C LEU A 130 25.99 11.80 -4.82
N GLY A 131 27.21 11.32 -5.10
CA GLY A 131 27.64 9.96 -4.78
C GLY A 131 27.54 9.65 -3.29
N LEU A 132 27.99 10.57 -2.43
CA LEU A 132 27.88 10.43 -0.98
C LEU A 132 26.42 10.42 -0.51
N MET A 133 25.58 11.32 -1.04
CA MET A 133 24.15 11.36 -0.70
C MET A 133 23.42 10.08 -1.11
N LEU A 134 23.75 9.51 -2.27
CA LEU A 134 23.19 8.24 -2.75
C LEU A 134 23.58 7.07 -1.83
N LEU A 135 24.82 7.02 -1.34
CA LEU A 135 25.25 6.00 -0.37
C LEU A 135 24.48 6.11 0.95
N ILE A 136 24.41 7.32 1.52
CA ILE A 136 23.70 7.55 2.79
C ILE A 136 22.21 7.24 2.62
N ALA A 137 21.59 7.72 1.53
CA ALA A 137 20.19 7.42 1.23
C ALA A 137 19.96 5.91 1.06
N GLY A 138 20.83 5.20 0.33
CA GLY A 138 20.72 3.75 0.13
C GLY A 138 20.72 2.98 1.44
N ILE A 139 21.67 3.27 2.34
CA ILE A 139 21.74 2.66 3.67
C ILE A 139 20.48 3.00 4.50
N GLN A 140 20.01 4.24 4.44
CA GLN A 140 18.83 4.69 5.18
C GLN A 140 17.57 3.96 4.70
N PHE A 141 17.39 3.79 3.39
CA PHE A 141 16.27 3.07 2.80
C PHE A 141 16.27 1.59 3.21
N ILE A 142 17.44 0.94 3.22
CA ILE A 142 17.57 -0.46 3.67
C ILE A 142 17.19 -0.57 5.15
N THR A 143 17.71 0.33 5.99
CA THR A 143 17.42 0.36 7.44
C THR A 143 15.93 0.55 7.70
N ILE A 144 15.28 1.51 7.02
CA ILE A 144 13.83 1.72 7.11
C ILE A 144 13.07 0.46 6.67
N GLY A 145 13.51 -0.20 5.60
CA GLY A 145 12.91 -1.45 5.13
C GLY A 145 12.89 -2.54 6.20
N ILE A 146 14.01 -2.73 6.91
CA ILE A 146 14.13 -3.72 8.01
C ILE A 146 13.23 -3.34 9.18
N VAL A 147 13.24 -2.07 9.59
CA VAL A 147 12.40 -1.57 10.70
C VAL A 147 10.92 -1.76 10.40
N VAL A 148 10.48 -1.46 9.16
CA VAL A 148 9.09 -1.64 8.75
C VAL A 148 8.71 -3.12 8.67
N GLU A 149 9.60 -3.99 8.17
CA GLU A 149 9.39 -5.45 8.16
C GLU A 149 9.19 -5.99 9.58
N MET A 150 10.01 -5.56 10.53
CA MET A 150 9.88 -5.93 11.94
C MET A 150 8.56 -5.43 12.53
N GLN A 151 8.20 -4.16 12.32
CA GLN A 151 6.93 -3.60 12.79
C GLN A 151 5.72 -4.34 12.21
N MET A 152 5.77 -4.73 10.93
CA MET A 152 4.68 -5.48 10.30
C MET A 152 4.54 -6.89 10.88
N ARG A 153 5.66 -7.57 11.15
CA ARG A 153 5.62 -8.88 11.83
C ARG A 153 5.00 -8.77 13.21
N THR A 154 5.44 -7.80 14.02
CA THR A 154 4.85 -7.52 15.33
C THR A 154 3.36 -7.18 15.20
N TYR A 155 2.95 -6.38 14.21
CA TYR A 155 1.55 -6.04 13.98
C TYR A 155 0.68 -7.27 13.68
N TYR A 156 1.17 -8.19 12.85
CA TYR A 156 0.43 -9.41 12.50
C TYR A 156 0.39 -10.42 13.65
N GLU A 157 1.50 -10.58 14.36
CA GLU A 157 1.64 -11.50 15.49
C GLU A 157 0.81 -11.02 16.69
N ALA A 158 0.82 -9.72 17.00
CA ALA A 158 0.04 -9.15 18.10
C ALA A 158 -1.48 -9.18 17.86
N GLN A 159 -1.95 -9.24 16.61
CA GLN A 159 -3.38 -9.26 16.28
C GLN A 159 -3.96 -10.66 16.09
N ASP A 160 -3.15 -11.72 16.22
CA ASP A 160 -3.53 -13.12 15.94
C ASP A 160 -4.30 -13.27 14.60
N LYS A 161 -3.97 -12.43 13.62
CA LYS A 161 -4.65 -12.39 12.33
C LYS A 161 -4.00 -13.41 11.41
N ARG A 162 -4.67 -14.54 11.22
CA ARG A 162 -4.25 -15.57 10.27
C ARG A 162 -4.19 -14.99 8.85
N PRO A 163 -3.14 -15.30 8.05
CA PRO A 163 -3.00 -14.82 6.67
C PRO A 163 -4.04 -15.39 5.69
N TYR A 164 -4.93 -16.27 6.16
CA TYR A 164 -6.05 -16.85 5.43
C TYR A 164 -7.31 -16.81 6.30
N LYS A 165 -8.48 -16.62 5.66
CA LYS A 165 -9.78 -16.74 6.30
C LYS A 165 -10.53 -17.94 5.73
N ILE A 166 -10.95 -18.85 6.61
CA ILE A 166 -11.80 -19.98 6.25
C ILE A 166 -13.25 -19.51 6.32
N ARG A 167 -13.97 -19.56 5.20
CA ARG A 167 -15.36 -19.12 5.14
C ARG A 167 -16.34 -20.13 5.74
N ARG A 168 -16.13 -21.42 5.47
CA ARG A 168 -16.90 -22.55 5.99
C ARG A 168 -15.99 -23.78 6.05
N VAL A 169 -16.06 -24.50 7.15
CA VAL A 169 -15.53 -25.87 7.26
C VAL A 169 -16.73 -26.78 7.05
N HIS A 170 -16.69 -27.62 6.02
CA HIS A 170 -17.66 -28.70 5.86
C HIS A 170 -17.07 -29.93 6.54
N GLN A 171 -17.62 -30.32 7.70
CA GLN A 171 -17.31 -31.62 8.30
C GLN A 171 -18.07 -32.70 7.53
N ALA A 172 -17.36 -33.72 7.06
CA ALA A 172 -17.96 -34.90 6.45
C ALA A 172 -18.58 -35.78 7.54
N ALA A 173 -19.81 -35.46 7.96
CA ALA A 173 -20.55 -36.27 8.94
C ALA A 173 -22.08 -36.23 8.74
N ASP A 174 -22.57 -35.89 7.54
CA ASP A 174 -24.02 -35.82 7.23
C ASP A 174 -24.44 -36.67 6.02
N GLU A 175 -23.64 -37.67 5.60
CA GLU A 175 -24.04 -38.64 4.56
C GLU A 175 -24.78 -39.88 5.11
N ALA A 176 -24.97 -40.01 6.43
CA ALA A 176 -25.53 -41.23 7.04
C ALA A 176 -27.06 -41.19 7.31
N LYS A 177 -27.83 -40.26 6.74
CA LYS A 177 -29.29 -40.17 6.98
C LYS A 177 -30.16 -40.10 5.72
N ILE A 178 -29.73 -40.73 4.64
CA ILE A 178 -30.60 -41.03 3.49
C ILE A 178 -30.54 -42.52 3.21
N THR A 179 -31.26 -43.30 4.01
CA THR A 179 -31.79 -44.62 3.63
C THR A 179 -33.13 -44.79 4.31
#